data_AF-A0A2A5HXI1-F1
#
_entry.id   AF-A0A2A5HXI1-F1
#
_cell.length_a   1.000
_cell.length_b   1.000
_cell.length_c   1.000
_cell.angle_alpha   90.00
_cell.angle_beta   90.00
_cell.angle_gamma   90.00
#
_symmetry.space_group_name_H-M   'P 1'
#
loop_
_entity.id
_entity.type
_entity.pdbx_description
1 polymer ?
#
loop_
_entity_poly.entity_id
_entity_poly.type
_entity_poly.pdbx_seq_one_letter_code
_entity_poly.pdbx_strand_id
1 'polypeptide(L)'
;KERVGVSALDLILACALVVFLSLLPFALEYAAGKSNRAYDAAIMRLASAVFYERYIVYSLIIAASSVAIVLYIHWSKIARLLLCAVLALVSFNFILAPVVAHAQQQPLRDAANFILSSPKHANKNIVYYKLNMPSFSVYLQRLVTKVAPKAGDLVITKISAVDSLAKLNTRIELILLFSEGGIALYQFGADHEGGTRE
;
A
#
# COMPACT_ATOMS: atom_id res chain seq x y z
N LYS A 1 -39.18 -24.25 23.61
CA LYS A 1 -38.45 -23.87 22.38
C LYS A 1 -38.60 -22.36 22.23
N GLU A 2 -37.75 -21.61 22.91
CA GLU A 2 -37.86 -20.16 22.99
C GLU A 2 -37.51 -19.57 21.62
N ARG A 3 -38.50 -18.99 20.91
CA ARG A 3 -38.22 -18.21 19.72
C ARG A 3 -37.53 -16.94 20.17
N VAL A 4 -36.21 -16.98 20.15
CA VAL A 4 -35.39 -15.81 20.40
C VAL A 4 -35.61 -14.84 19.23
N GLY A 5 -36.51 -13.89 19.43
CA GLY A 5 -36.79 -12.85 18.45
C GLY A 5 -35.50 -12.13 18.04
N VAL A 6 -35.41 -11.76 16.76
CA VAL A 6 -34.36 -10.87 16.27
C VAL A 6 -34.54 -9.54 17.00
N SER A 7 -33.55 -9.14 17.81
CA SER A 7 -33.62 -7.84 18.48
C SER A 7 -33.13 -6.75 17.53
N ALA A 8 -33.65 -5.53 17.68
CA ALA A 8 -33.17 -4.37 16.93
C ALA A 8 -31.65 -4.17 17.11
N LEU A 9 -31.11 -4.55 18.28
CA LEU A 9 -29.69 -4.46 18.60
C LEU A 9 -28.83 -5.43 17.75
N ASP A 10 -29.33 -6.63 17.45
CA ASP A 10 -28.63 -7.60 16.58
C ASP A 10 -28.51 -7.07 15.14
N LEU A 11 -29.58 -6.44 14.64
CA LEU A 11 -29.62 -5.79 13.33
C LEU A 11 -28.71 -4.56 13.29
N ILE A 12 -28.73 -3.71 14.33
CA ILE A 12 -27.86 -2.54 14.45
C ILE A 12 -26.39 -2.96 14.43
N LEU A 13 -26.01 -4.01 15.19
CA LEU A 13 -24.64 -4.46 15.25
C LEU A 13 -24.17 -5.06 13.91
N ALA A 14 -25.01 -5.84 13.24
CA ALA A 14 -24.72 -6.36 11.90
C ALA A 14 -24.55 -5.21 10.90
N CYS A 15 -25.46 -4.24 10.88
CA CYS A 15 -25.36 -3.07 10.02
C CYS A 15 -24.15 -2.19 10.38
N ALA A 16 -23.79 -2.06 11.65
CA ALA A 16 -22.61 -1.31 12.09
C ALA A 16 -21.32 -1.93 11.57
N LEU A 17 -21.21 -3.27 11.57
CA LEU A 17 -20.07 -3.98 10.96
C LEU A 17 -19.98 -3.71 9.45
N VAL A 18 -21.12 -3.72 8.76
CA VAL A 18 -21.22 -3.44 7.31
C VAL A 18 -20.76 -2.03 6.99
N VAL A 19 -21.26 -1.07 7.76
CA VAL A 19 -20.89 0.35 7.61
C VAL A 19 -19.42 0.53 7.95
N PHE A 20 -18.91 -0.07 9.03
CA PHE A 20 -17.50 0.04 9.43
C PHE A 20 -16.54 -0.50 8.35
N LEU A 21 -16.80 -1.69 7.81
CA LEU A 21 -15.98 -2.26 6.74
C LEU A 21 -16.12 -1.45 5.44
N SER A 22 -17.34 -1.06 5.06
CA SER A 22 -17.56 -0.29 3.82
C SER A 22 -16.96 1.12 3.87
N LEU A 23 -16.88 1.72 5.06
CA LEU A 23 -16.25 3.02 5.27
C LEU A 23 -14.72 2.94 5.38
N LEU A 24 -14.14 1.75 5.50
CA LEU A 24 -12.70 1.59 5.65
C LEU A 24 -11.89 2.19 4.48
N PRO A 25 -12.21 1.98 3.19
CA PRO A 25 -11.51 2.64 2.09
C PRO A 25 -11.64 4.17 2.13
N PHE A 26 -12.83 4.68 2.49
CA PHE A 26 -13.06 6.13 2.64
C PHE A 26 -12.29 6.71 3.83
N ALA A 27 -12.19 5.97 4.94
CA ALA A 27 -11.42 6.35 6.11
C ALA A 27 -9.91 6.39 5.80
N LEU A 28 -9.42 5.44 5.00
CA LEU A 28 -8.04 5.43 4.51
C LEU A 28 -7.76 6.63 3.60
N GLU A 29 -8.67 6.95 2.67
CA GLU A 29 -8.53 8.09 1.76
C GLU A 29 -8.60 9.44 2.51
N TYR A 30 -9.50 9.56 3.49
CA TYR A 30 -9.58 10.72 4.37
C TYR A 30 -8.32 10.87 5.25
N ALA A 31 -7.82 9.77 5.81
CA ALA A 31 -6.56 9.77 6.56
C ALA A 31 -5.35 10.10 5.65
N ALA A 32 -5.39 9.69 4.38
CA ALA A 32 -4.39 10.05 3.38
C ALA A 32 -4.32 11.56 3.17
N GLY A 33 -5.49 12.21 3.04
CA GLY A 33 -5.61 13.66 2.85
C GLY A 33 -5.13 14.48 4.05
N LYS A 34 -5.11 13.90 5.25
CA LYS A 34 -4.59 14.52 6.48
C LYS A 34 -3.15 14.11 6.83
N SER A 35 -2.55 13.18 6.09
CA SER A 35 -1.21 12.71 6.41
C SER A 35 -0.16 13.73 5.97
N ASN A 36 0.60 14.25 6.94
CA ASN A 36 1.80 15.08 6.69
C ASN A 36 2.95 14.31 6.00
N ARG A 37 2.81 13.00 5.76
CA ARG A 37 3.81 12.14 5.12
C ARG A 37 3.31 11.71 3.74
N ALA A 38 3.91 12.27 2.70
CA ALA A 38 3.60 11.96 1.29
C ALA A 38 3.66 10.45 0.96
N TYR A 39 4.49 9.69 1.67
CA TYR A 39 4.58 8.23 1.55
C TYR A 39 3.29 7.53 2.01
N ASP A 40 2.77 7.90 3.18
CA ASP A 40 1.56 7.29 3.74
C ASP A 40 0.34 7.67 2.90
N ALA A 41 0.28 8.92 2.42
CA ALA A 41 -0.78 9.39 1.52
C ALA A 41 -0.79 8.66 0.17
N ALA A 42 0.39 8.37 -0.40
CA ALA A 42 0.52 7.64 -1.66
C ALA A 42 0.13 6.16 -1.51
N ILE A 43 0.53 5.49 -0.43
CA ILE A 43 0.09 4.12 -0.14
C ILE A 43 -1.41 4.06 0.09
N MET A 44 -1.98 5.03 0.79
CA MET A 44 -3.42 5.07 1.04
C MET A 44 -4.24 5.36 -0.22
N ARG A 45 -3.76 6.20 -1.15
CA ARG A 45 -4.39 6.41 -2.47
C ARG A 45 -4.26 5.19 -3.39
N LEU A 46 -3.13 4.50 -3.36
CA LEU A 46 -2.97 3.27 -4.12
C LEU A 46 -3.87 2.16 -3.55
N ALA A 47 -3.93 2.06 -2.23
CA ALA A 47 -4.85 1.17 -1.56
C ALA A 47 -6.29 1.50 -1.96
N SER A 48 -6.73 2.76 -1.93
CA SER A 48 -8.10 3.14 -2.33
C SER A 48 -8.40 2.74 -3.78
N ALA A 49 -7.49 2.99 -4.72
CA ALA A 49 -7.63 2.58 -6.12
C ALA A 49 -7.77 1.05 -6.30
N VAL A 50 -7.00 0.26 -5.55
CA VAL A 50 -7.11 -1.22 -5.56
C VAL A 50 -8.38 -1.68 -4.83
N PHE A 51 -8.87 -0.92 -3.85
CA PHE A 51 -10.09 -1.21 -3.09
C PHE A 51 -11.36 -1.05 -3.96
N TYR A 52 -11.49 -0.02 -4.80
CA TYR A 52 -12.82 0.41 -5.30
C TYR A 52 -13.68 -0.68 -5.97
N GLU A 53 -13.16 -1.51 -6.89
CA GLU A 53 -14.05 -2.41 -7.63
C GLU A 53 -14.37 -3.73 -6.92
N ARG A 54 -13.36 -4.43 -6.40
CA ARG A 54 -13.55 -5.78 -5.83
C ARG A 54 -13.95 -5.74 -4.36
N TYR A 55 -13.47 -4.75 -3.60
CA TYR A 55 -13.76 -4.67 -2.17
C TYR A 55 -15.22 -4.34 -1.90
N ILE A 56 -15.84 -3.45 -2.68
CA ILE A 56 -17.25 -3.09 -2.53
C ILE A 56 -18.14 -4.33 -2.74
N VAL A 57 -17.82 -5.16 -3.74
CA VAL A 57 -18.55 -6.41 -3.98
C VAL A 57 -18.38 -7.37 -2.80
N TYR A 58 -17.15 -7.56 -2.30
CA TYR A 58 -16.91 -8.43 -1.15
C TYR A 58 -17.57 -7.91 0.14
N SER A 59 -17.51 -6.60 0.40
CA SER A 59 -18.14 -6.00 1.58
C SER A 59 -19.66 -6.14 1.54
N LEU A 60 -20.28 -6.00 0.35
CA LEU A 60 -21.70 -6.26 0.14
C LEU A 60 -22.08 -7.74 0.37
N ILE A 61 -21.26 -8.68 -0.08
CA ILE A 61 -21.49 -10.12 0.15
C ILE A 61 -21.40 -10.45 1.64
N ILE A 62 -20.39 -9.94 2.34
CA ILE A 62 -20.22 -10.12 3.79
C ILE A 62 -21.39 -9.49 4.56
N ALA A 63 -21.85 -8.33 4.09
CA ALA A 63 -23.01 -7.63 4.64
C ALA A 63 -24.30 -8.44 4.49
N ALA A 64 -24.60 -8.87 3.27
CA ALA A 64 -25.77 -9.70 2.98
C ALA A 64 -25.73 -11.01 3.79
N SER A 65 -24.55 -11.62 3.91
CA SER A 65 -24.34 -12.83 4.71
C SER A 65 -24.59 -12.57 6.20
N SER A 66 -24.12 -11.44 6.73
CA SER A 66 -24.33 -11.06 8.15
C SER A 66 -25.81 -10.83 8.46
N VAL A 67 -26.53 -10.14 7.56
CA VAL A 67 -27.98 -9.94 7.68
C VAL A 67 -28.72 -11.26 7.56
N ALA A 68 -28.33 -12.13 6.61
CA ALA A 68 -28.93 -13.45 6.44
C ALA A 68 -28.73 -14.34 7.67
N ILE A 69 -27.55 -14.31 8.31
CA ILE A 69 -27.28 -15.00 9.58
C ILE A 69 -28.25 -14.53 10.66
N VAL A 70 -28.46 -13.22 10.80
CA VAL A 70 -29.33 -12.66 11.83
C VAL A 70 -30.80 -13.03 11.58
N LEU A 71 -31.26 -13.00 10.33
CA LEU A 71 -32.66 -13.22 9.95
C LEU A 71 -33.07 -14.69 9.84
N TYR A 72 -32.19 -15.56 9.32
CA TYR A 72 -32.56 -16.94 8.95
C TYR A 72 -31.98 -18.01 9.88
N ILE A 73 -30.92 -17.72 10.64
CA ILE A 73 -30.33 -18.70 11.55
C ILE A 73 -31.06 -18.63 12.90
N HIS A 74 -31.72 -19.74 13.27
CA HIS A 74 -32.53 -19.86 14.47
C HIS A 74 -31.72 -20.32 15.70
N TRP A 75 -30.43 -20.00 15.74
CA TRP A 75 -29.54 -20.37 16.84
C TRP A 75 -29.67 -19.41 18.03
N SER A 76 -29.00 -19.72 19.14
CA SER A 76 -28.91 -18.80 20.29
C SER A 76 -28.30 -17.45 19.88
N LYS A 77 -28.62 -16.37 20.60
CA LYS A 77 -28.08 -15.02 20.30
C LYS A 77 -26.56 -15.02 20.24
N ILE A 78 -25.93 -15.69 21.21
CA ILE A 78 -24.48 -15.81 21.33
C ILE A 78 -23.89 -16.51 20.10
N ALA A 79 -24.51 -17.59 19.63
CA ALA A 79 -24.01 -18.33 18.47
C ALA A 79 -24.08 -17.49 17.18
N ARG A 80 -25.12 -16.67 16.99
CA ARG A 80 -25.22 -15.73 15.85
C ARG A 80 -24.14 -14.64 15.91
N LEU A 81 -23.91 -14.07 17.10
CA LEU A 81 -22.86 -13.07 17.31
C LEU A 81 -21.47 -13.63 17.04
N LEU A 82 -21.19 -14.84 17.52
CA LEU A 82 -19.93 -15.54 17.24
C LEU A 82 -19.75 -15.81 15.75
N LEU A 83 -20.81 -16.20 15.03
CA LEU A 83 -20.74 -16.43 13.59
C LEU A 83 -20.46 -15.14 12.82
N CYS A 84 -21.08 -14.02 13.20
CA CYS A 84 -20.77 -12.70 12.63
C CYS A 84 -19.32 -12.28 12.94
N ALA A 85 -18.82 -12.55 14.15
CA ALA A 85 -17.43 -12.25 14.52
C ALA A 85 -16.43 -13.08 13.71
N VAL A 86 -16.71 -14.38 13.51
CA VAL A 86 -15.91 -15.26 12.65
C VAL A 86 -15.92 -14.76 11.21
N LEU A 87 -17.09 -14.40 10.68
CA LEU A 87 -17.22 -13.86 9.33
C LEU A 87 -16.40 -12.56 9.18
N ALA A 88 -16.45 -11.66 10.17
CA ALA A 88 -15.64 -10.45 10.19
C ALA A 88 -14.13 -10.76 10.23
N LEU A 89 -13.71 -11.72 11.05
CA LEU A 89 -12.31 -12.13 11.19
C LEU A 89 -11.76 -12.75 9.90
N VAL A 90 -12.54 -13.61 9.25
CA VAL A 90 -12.19 -14.20 7.95
C VAL A 90 -12.09 -13.11 6.89
N SER A 91 -13.05 -12.18 6.87
CA SER A 91 -13.05 -11.06 5.93
C SER A 91 -11.81 -10.18 6.11
N PHE A 92 -11.44 -9.88 7.36
CA PHE A 92 -10.23 -9.12 7.65
C PHE A 92 -8.97 -9.83 7.16
N ASN A 93 -8.82 -11.12 7.48
CA ASN A 93 -7.60 -11.87 7.17
C ASN A 93 -7.43 -12.22 5.69
N PHE A 94 -8.52 -12.49 4.97
CA PHE A 94 -8.46 -12.99 3.60
C PHE A 94 -8.79 -11.94 2.54
N ILE A 95 -9.46 -10.84 2.91
CA ILE A 95 -9.78 -9.77 1.96
C ILE A 95 -8.99 -8.53 2.32
N LEU A 96 -9.10 -8.03 3.55
CA LEU A 96 -8.51 -6.74 3.88
C LEU A 96 -6.98 -6.78 3.99
N ALA A 97 -6.44 -7.68 4.81
CA ALA A 97 -5.01 -7.77 5.06
C ALA A 97 -4.19 -8.07 3.77
N PRO A 98 -4.60 -9.00 2.89
CA PRO A 98 -3.87 -9.27 1.66
C PRO A 98 -3.92 -8.11 0.67
N VAL A 99 -5.05 -7.40 0.56
CA VAL A 99 -5.18 -6.22 -0.32
C VAL A 99 -4.25 -5.11 0.14
N VAL A 100 -4.20 -4.81 1.44
CA VAL A 100 -3.26 -3.82 2.00
C VAL A 100 -1.82 -4.26 1.76
N ALA A 101 -1.50 -5.53 1.98
CA ALA A 101 -0.16 -6.06 1.71
C ALA A 101 0.22 -5.94 0.22
N HIS A 102 -0.71 -6.24 -0.68
CA HIS A 102 -0.52 -6.08 -2.13
C HIS A 102 -0.28 -4.63 -2.53
N ALA A 103 -1.09 -3.69 -2.04
CA ALA A 103 -0.92 -2.27 -2.32
C ALA A 103 0.45 -1.74 -1.85
N GLN A 104 1.00 -2.27 -0.75
CA GLN A 104 2.34 -1.91 -0.29
C GLN A 104 3.47 -2.54 -1.14
N GLN A 105 3.26 -3.75 -1.66
CA GLN A 105 4.29 -4.49 -2.40
C GLN A 105 4.33 -4.15 -3.89
N GLN A 106 3.20 -3.78 -4.47
CA GLN A 106 3.06 -3.51 -5.91
C GLN A 106 4.04 -2.44 -6.42
N PRO A 107 4.18 -1.26 -5.77
CA PRO A 107 5.12 -0.22 -6.24
C PRO A 107 6.56 -0.71 -6.33
N LEU A 108 6.99 -1.54 -5.37
CA LEU A 108 8.35 -2.10 -5.34
C LEU A 108 8.56 -3.05 -6.51
N ARG A 109 7.56 -3.88 -6.79
CA ARG A 109 7.61 -4.84 -7.89
C ARG A 109 7.64 -4.11 -9.23
N ASP A 110 6.84 -3.07 -9.38
CA ASP A 110 6.74 -2.31 -10.63
C ASP A 110 8.01 -1.49 -10.88
N ALA A 111 8.60 -0.90 -9.83
CA ALA A 111 9.92 -0.27 -9.91
C ALA A 111 11.03 -1.27 -10.31
N ALA A 112 11.01 -2.49 -9.77
CA ALA A 112 11.99 -3.52 -10.13
C ALA A 112 11.80 -3.96 -11.60
N ASN A 113 10.56 -4.17 -12.02
CA ASN A 113 10.23 -4.52 -13.40
C ASN A 113 10.63 -3.41 -14.38
N PHE A 114 10.44 -2.14 -14.03
CA PHE A 114 10.86 -1.00 -14.83
C PHE A 114 12.39 -1.02 -15.08
N ILE A 115 13.18 -1.31 -14.05
CA ILE A 115 14.64 -1.42 -14.16
C ILE A 115 15.04 -2.62 -15.03
N LEU A 116 14.43 -3.79 -14.78
CA LEU A 116 14.74 -5.03 -15.52
C LEU A 116 14.35 -4.93 -16.99
N SER A 117 13.27 -4.22 -17.31
CA SER A 117 12.76 -4.07 -18.68
C SER A 117 13.54 -3.03 -19.50
N SER A 118 14.39 -2.21 -18.86
CA SER A 118 15.16 -1.17 -19.54
C SER A 118 16.64 -1.57 -19.66
N PRO A 119 17.14 -1.87 -20.88
CA PRO A 119 18.55 -2.25 -21.09
C PRO A 119 19.56 -1.21 -20.58
N LYS A 120 19.16 0.07 -20.57
CA LYS A 120 19.97 1.20 -20.08
C LYS A 120 20.12 1.21 -18.55
N HIS A 121 19.19 0.59 -17.83
CA HIS A 121 19.12 0.59 -16.37
C HIS A 121 19.45 -0.77 -15.75
N ALA A 122 19.25 -1.85 -16.51
CA ALA A 122 19.48 -3.23 -16.07
C ALA A 122 20.89 -3.47 -15.51
N ASN A 123 21.92 -2.79 -16.03
CA ASN A 123 23.31 -2.93 -15.58
C ASN A 123 23.81 -1.81 -14.66
N LYS A 124 22.97 -0.81 -14.34
CA LYS A 124 23.39 0.26 -13.44
C LYS A 124 23.52 -0.24 -12.00
N ASN A 125 24.37 0.44 -11.25
CA ASN A 125 24.47 0.27 -9.80
C ASN A 125 23.23 0.91 -9.14
N ILE A 126 22.61 0.18 -8.23
CA ILE A 126 21.35 0.56 -7.59
C ILE A 126 21.60 0.62 -6.08
N VAL A 127 21.20 1.73 -5.45
CA VAL A 127 21.47 2.00 -4.04
C VAL A 127 20.22 2.49 -3.33
N TYR A 128 20.07 2.12 -2.06
CA TYR A 128 19.03 2.69 -1.21
C TYR A 128 19.49 3.98 -0.56
N TYR A 129 18.69 5.04 -0.68
CA TYR A 129 18.87 6.27 0.08
C TYR A 129 17.72 6.49 1.06
N LYS A 130 18.03 6.51 2.37
CA LYS A 130 17.06 6.68 3.48
C LYS A 130 15.82 5.74 3.39
N LEU A 131 15.98 4.62 2.69
CA LEU A 131 14.99 3.56 2.56
C LEU A 131 15.65 2.24 2.99
N ASN A 132 14.85 1.33 3.55
CA ASN A 132 15.27 -0.04 3.81
C ASN A 132 14.11 -0.96 3.42
N MET A 133 14.22 -1.57 2.25
CA MET A 133 13.20 -2.49 1.71
C MET A 133 13.89 -3.72 1.12
N PRO A 134 14.26 -4.70 1.96
CA PRO A 134 14.95 -5.90 1.51
C PRO A 134 14.19 -6.70 0.44
N SER A 135 12.85 -6.65 0.48
CA SER A 135 11.96 -7.28 -0.51
C SER A 135 12.21 -6.80 -1.94
N PHE A 136 12.68 -5.55 -2.13
CA PHE A 136 12.98 -5.03 -3.45
C PHE A 136 14.17 -5.76 -4.10
N SER A 137 15.19 -6.15 -3.32
CA SER A 137 16.29 -6.98 -3.80
C SER A 137 15.83 -8.36 -4.32
N VAL A 138 14.73 -8.90 -3.77
CA VAL A 138 14.13 -10.16 -4.24
C VAL A 138 13.48 -9.97 -5.60
N TYR A 139 12.68 -8.91 -5.78
CA TYR A 139 12.04 -8.63 -7.07
C TYR A 139 13.04 -8.26 -8.17
N LEU A 140 14.10 -7.52 -7.82
CA LEU A 140 15.17 -7.18 -8.74
C LEU A 140 16.13 -8.35 -9.00
N GLN A 141 16.06 -9.42 -8.21
CA GLN A 141 16.99 -10.56 -8.22
C GLN A 141 18.47 -10.14 -8.07
N ARG A 142 18.72 -9.01 -7.41
CA ARG A 142 20.06 -8.42 -7.20
C ARG A 142 20.14 -7.77 -5.83
N LEU A 143 21.33 -7.83 -5.22
CA LEU A 143 21.58 -7.16 -3.94
C LEU A 143 21.66 -5.64 -4.16
N VAL A 144 20.81 -4.90 -3.45
CA VAL A 144 20.85 -3.44 -3.39
C VAL A 144 21.43 -3.05 -2.03
N THR A 145 22.48 -2.24 -2.04
CA THR A 145 23.18 -1.82 -0.82
C THR A 145 22.77 -0.42 -0.39
N LYS A 146 22.90 -0.15 0.92
CA LYS A 146 22.60 1.16 1.50
C LYS A 146 23.89 1.96 1.63
N VAL A 147 24.32 2.54 0.52
CA VAL A 147 25.53 3.37 0.42
C VAL A 147 25.17 4.76 -0.08
N ALA A 148 26.07 5.73 0.14
CA ALA A 148 25.90 7.06 -0.42
C ALA A 148 25.91 6.98 -1.97
N PRO A 149 24.93 7.63 -2.64
CA PRO A 149 24.83 7.56 -4.09
C PRO A 149 25.98 8.28 -4.77
N LYS A 150 26.50 7.68 -5.86
CA LYS A 150 27.50 8.28 -6.73
C LYS A 150 26.86 8.76 -8.03
N ALA A 151 27.56 9.65 -8.74
CA ALA A 151 27.15 10.09 -10.07
C ALA A 151 26.94 8.87 -10.99
N GLY A 152 25.80 8.83 -11.69
CA GLY A 152 25.38 7.72 -12.55
C GLY A 152 24.59 6.60 -11.87
N ASP A 153 24.55 6.54 -10.53
CA ASP A 153 23.80 5.52 -9.78
C ASP A 153 22.29 5.70 -9.93
N LEU A 154 21.57 4.58 -9.82
CA LEU A 154 20.13 4.56 -9.61
C LEU A 154 19.83 4.56 -8.12
N VAL A 155 19.10 5.57 -7.68
CA VAL A 155 18.80 5.80 -6.27
C VAL A 155 17.33 5.53 -6.01
N ILE A 156 17.07 4.57 -5.12
CA ILE A 156 15.73 4.29 -4.64
C ILE A 156 15.56 4.97 -3.29
N THR A 157 14.55 5.84 -3.22
CA THR A 157 14.27 6.60 -2.00
C THR A 157 12.77 6.75 -1.77
N LYS A 158 12.41 7.28 -0.60
CA LYS A 158 11.03 7.71 -0.30
C LYS A 158 10.81 9.08 -0.93
N ILE A 159 9.59 9.37 -1.39
CA ILE A 159 9.22 10.69 -1.91
C ILE A 159 9.57 11.81 -0.89
N SER A 160 9.39 11.55 0.40
CA SER A 160 9.72 12.51 1.47
C SER A 160 11.21 12.74 1.71
N ALA A 161 12.08 11.91 1.14
CA ALA A 161 13.53 12.01 1.28
C ALA A 161 14.21 12.63 0.05
N VAL A 162 13.45 13.00 -0.98
CA VAL A 162 13.96 13.59 -2.23
C VAL A 162 14.67 14.92 -1.98
N ASP A 163 14.10 15.81 -1.16
CA ASP A 163 14.75 17.08 -0.83
C ASP A 163 16.07 16.88 -0.09
N SER A 164 16.16 15.85 0.75
CA SER A 164 17.41 15.49 1.40
C SER A 164 18.43 14.92 0.40
N LEU A 165 17.95 14.16 -0.58
CA LEU A 165 18.77 13.59 -1.64
C LEU A 165 19.35 14.69 -2.55
N ALA A 166 18.55 15.69 -2.93
CA ALA A 166 18.99 16.85 -3.71
C ALA A 166 20.05 17.67 -2.95
N LYS A 167 19.95 17.76 -1.62
CA LYS A 167 20.92 18.46 -0.78
C LYS A 167 22.26 17.73 -0.63
N LEU A 168 22.37 16.44 -0.98
CA LEU A 168 23.66 15.73 -0.92
C LEU A 168 24.65 16.26 -1.94
N ASN A 169 24.18 16.64 -3.12
CA ASN A 169 25.04 17.22 -4.14
C ASN A 169 24.25 18.15 -5.06
N THR A 170 24.36 19.45 -4.81
CA THR A 170 23.70 20.50 -5.62
C THR A 170 24.23 20.59 -7.05
N ARG A 171 25.36 19.92 -7.36
CA ARG A 171 25.97 19.91 -8.70
C ARG A 171 25.44 18.80 -9.61
N ILE A 172 24.62 17.89 -9.07
CA ILE A 172 24.10 16.73 -9.79
C ILE A 172 22.61 16.91 -10.04
N GLU A 173 22.19 16.74 -11.29
CA GLU A 173 20.78 16.70 -11.65
C GLU A 173 20.13 15.37 -11.25
N LEU A 174 18.96 15.45 -10.60
CA LEU A 174 18.15 14.30 -10.23
C LEU A 174 17.09 14.04 -11.29
N ILE A 175 17.28 13.00 -12.11
CA ILE A 175 16.32 12.64 -13.15
C ILE A 175 15.34 11.63 -12.55
N LEU A 176 14.06 12.00 -12.44
CA LEU A 176 13.01 11.08 -12.00
C LEU A 176 12.76 10.03 -13.07
N LEU A 177 12.89 8.75 -12.73
CA LEU A 177 12.64 7.63 -13.64
C LEU A 177 11.32 6.92 -13.35
N PHE A 178 10.96 6.79 -12.08
CA PHE A 178 9.74 6.11 -11.64
C PHE A 178 9.27 6.67 -10.30
N SER A 179 7.96 6.84 -10.11
CA SER A 179 7.37 7.28 -8.84
C SER A 179 6.02 6.63 -8.64
N GLU A 180 5.89 5.77 -7.64
CA GLU A 180 4.64 5.10 -7.31
C GLU A 180 4.60 4.70 -5.84
N GLY A 181 3.42 4.72 -5.22
CA GLY A 181 3.18 4.21 -3.86
C GLY A 181 4.15 4.71 -2.77
N GLY A 182 4.63 5.95 -2.89
CA GLY A 182 5.51 6.57 -1.89
C GLY A 182 7.01 6.35 -2.12
N ILE A 183 7.38 5.44 -3.03
CA ILE A 183 8.77 5.26 -3.45
C ILE A 183 9.04 6.00 -4.76
N ALA A 184 10.28 6.43 -4.92
CA ALA A 184 10.75 7.06 -6.13
C ALA A 184 12.13 6.54 -6.52
N LEU A 185 12.30 6.31 -7.82
CA LEU A 185 13.55 5.94 -8.46
C LEU A 185 14.09 7.17 -9.18
N TYR A 186 15.27 7.59 -8.80
CA TYR A 186 16.00 8.66 -9.47
C TYR A 186 17.26 8.11 -10.10
N GLN A 187 17.67 8.72 -11.21
CA GLN A 187 19.05 8.65 -11.64
C GLN A 187 19.80 9.84 -11.05
N PHE A 188 20.86 9.54 -10.29
CA PHE A 188 21.85 10.54 -9.93
C PHE A 188 22.63 10.87 -11.21
N GLY A 189 22.46 12.08 -11.75
CA GLY A 189 23.12 12.52 -12.97
C GLY A 189 24.65 12.42 -12.92
N ALA A 190 25.30 12.65 -14.06
CA ALA A 190 26.73 12.87 -14.09
C ALA A 190 27.03 14.20 -13.39
N ASP A 191 28.12 14.26 -12.62
CA ASP A 191 28.63 15.53 -12.09
C ASP A 191 28.78 16.48 -13.28
N HIS A 192 28.22 17.69 -13.21
CA HIS A 192 28.64 18.73 -14.13
C HIS A 192 30.12 18.99 -13.81
N GLU A 193 31.00 18.29 -14.52
CA GLU A 193 32.39 18.67 -14.64
C GLU A 193 32.38 20.12 -15.09
N GLY A 194 32.64 21.02 -14.14
CA GLY A 194 33.04 22.38 -14.43
C GLY A 194 34.28 22.27 -15.30
N GLY A 195 34.08 22.40 -16.61
CA GLY A 195 35.13 22.58 -17.58
C GLY A 195 36.00 23.74 -17.09
N THR A 196 37.21 23.41 -16.65
CA THR A 196 38.29 24.37 -16.51
C THR A 196 39.52 23.74 -17.14
N ARG A 197 39.93 24.35 -18.25
CA ARG A 197 41.15 24.24 -19.10
C ARG A 197 40.63 24.38 -20.54
N GLU A 198 40.77 25.51 -21.20
CA GLU A 198 41.95 26.38 -21.34
C GLU A 198 41.68 27.87 -21.13
#